data_AF-A0A8J4BGA8-F1
#
_entry.id   AF-A0A8J4BGA8-F1
#
_cell.length_a   1.000
_cell.length_b   1.000
_cell.length_c   1.000
_cell.angle_alpha   90.00
_cell.angle_beta   90.00
_cell.angle_gamma   90.00
#
_symmetry.space_group_name_H-M   'P 1'
#
loop_
_entity.id
_entity.type
_entity.pdbx_description
1 polymer ?
#
loop_
_entity_poly.entity_id
_entity_poly.type
_entity_poly.pdbx_seq_one_letter_code
_entity_poly.pdbx_strand_id
1 'polypeptide(L)'
;MWRPGMASSAIGSTSNRHACSLKFLIRVLLLIAVGIGAQDSFAASSSSPSTPSPPNPRRPPKPPSPPRPPPSPPKPPGKPRPPPRRPKVPQKPPALPPSPPRPPPWPPRTRGGVRLTRGLGRTGRLEVSFRQDFPLMYNYRENGGWAPLCDDGSFGPDDALYFCQQLGFKYGKQFYGSGISDFGADEETPPTPVGKLMCDSGSPDEIPVGQISLTDDSDRVCFLFKTDCPSGVLVALQCSNVLTPPSRPPPPAPPRPPPPPPSSPEKSPPKMRDAIKVLNLEKNLKVSDTDELTSRVELLVNSSADGRTGSSVWAPVCARPQDLGADYVEDNLAYTSCNQASEADPSAWNRQLFGFMRLPIPIPTSIPTGPDGQGNVFDPATYTHWVTVVGDTDKLNSVQEMQLSVSTTPCQTGYMIAVYCVWVTPFGK
;
A
#
# COMPACT_ATOMS: atom_id res chain seq x y z
N MET A 1 -14.52 73.56 17.43
CA MET A 1 -14.87 72.16 17.77
C MET A 1 -14.62 71.32 16.53
N TRP A 2 -13.93 70.19 16.65
CA TRP A 2 -13.37 69.29 15.60
C TRP A 2 -11.85 69.38 15.39
N ARG A 3 -11.23 68.18 15.45
CA ARG A 3 -9.80 67.86 15.44
C ARG A 3 -9.22 67.87 14.01
N PRO A 4 -7.89 68.04 13.85
CA PRO A 4 -7.22 67.91 12.55
C PRO A 4 -6.78 66.46 12.25
N GLY A 5 -6.77 66.14 10.96
CA GLY A 5 -6.39 64.85 10.40
C GLY A 5 -4.91 64.73 10.02
N MET A 6 -4.37 63.58 10.42
CA MET A 6 -3.30 62.74 9.87
C MET A 6 -2.43 63.27 8.71
N ALA A 7 -1.12 63.28 8.97
CA ALA A 7 -0.06 63.20 7.96
C ALA A 7 0.58 61.80 7.98
N SER A 8 0.79 61.25 6.78
CA SER A 8 1.43 59.97 6.51
C SER A 8 2.92 59.98 6.83
N SER A 9 3.40 58.91 7.47
CA SER A 9 4.83 58.53 7.47
C SER A 9 4.94 57.04 7.13
N ALA A 10 5.52 56.76 5.97
CA ALA A 10 5.96 55.44 5.56
C ALA A 10 7.35 55.17 6.13
N ILE A 11 7.51 54.08 6.87
CA ILE A 11 8.82 53.52 7.25
C ILE A 11 8.89 52.12 6.66
N GLY A 12 9.80 51.95 5.70
CA GLY A 12 10.15 50.65 5.12
C GLY A 12 10.97 49.82 6.10
N SER A 13 10.60 48.55 6.23
CA SER A 13 11.39 47.52 6.92
C SER A 13 11.65 46.39 5.94
N THR A 14 12.87 46.36 5.39
CA THR A 14 13.37 45.29 4.51
C THR A 14 13.66 44.03 5.33
N SER A 15 12.98 42.94 4.95
CA SER A 15 13.06 41.61 5.54
C SER A 15 14.35 40.87 5.15
N ASN A 16 15.26 40.70 6.10
CA ASN A 16 16.36 39.73 6.05
C ASN A 16 15.87 38.36 6.57
N ARG A 17 15.42 37.47 5.68
CA ARG A 17 15.03 36.08 6.05
C ARG A 17 15.67 34.96 5.21
N HIS A 18 16.71 35.23 4.43
CA HIS A 18 17.34 34.20 3.58
C HIS A 18 18.72 33.69 4.03
N ALA A 19 19.27 34.15 5.17
CA ALA A 19 20.64 33.80 5.56
C ALA A 19 20.77 32.57 6.50
N CYS A 20 19.70 32.06 7.10
CA CYS A 20 19.80 30.95 8.08
C CYS A 20 19.70 29.54 7.48
N SER A 21 19.15 29.38 6.27
CA SER A 21 18.89 28.04 5.72
C SER A 21 20.12 27.38 5.07
N LEU A 22 21.12 28.14 4.63
CA LEU A 22 22.25 27.60 3.86
C LEU A 22 23.41 27.09 4.75
N LYS A 23 23.55 27.61 5.97
CA LYS A 23 24.60 27.17 6.91
C LYS A 23 24.31 25.80 7.54
N PHE A 24 23.04 25.39 7.59
CA PHE A 24 22.65 24.10 8.14
C PHE A 24 22.92 22.95 7.15
N LEU A 25 22.67 23.16 5.86
CA LEU A 25 22.92 22.16 4.82
C LEU A 25 24.41 21.84 4.64
N ILE A 26 25.28 22.85 4.76
CA ILE A 26 26.74 22.67 4.64
C ILE A 26 27.32 21.84 5.80
N ARG A 27 26.78 21.96 7.02
CA ARG A 27 27.27 21.16 8.17
C ARG A 27 26.84 19.70 8.09
N VAL A 28 25.66 19.40 7.54
CA VAL A 28 25.20 18.02 7.35
C VAL A 28 26.01 17.32 6.24
N LEU A 29 26.33 18.02 5.14
CA LEU A 29 27.15 17.47 4.07
C LEU A 29 28.62 17.23 4.46
N LEU A 30 29.19 18.04 5.37
CA LEU A 30 30.57 17.85 5.84
C LEU A 30 30.72 16.68 6.83
N LEU A 31 29.67 16.27 7.53
CA LEU A 31 29.72 15.11 8.44
C LEU A 31 29.65 13.77 7.70
N ILE A 32 29.04 13.73 6.52
CA ILE A 32 29.01 12.51 5.68
C ILE A 32 30.36 12.25 5.01
N ALA A 33 31.15 13.31 4.72
CA ALA A 33 32.44 13.18 4.05
C ALA A 33 33.61 12.67 4.95
N VAL A 34 33.46 12.68 6.28
CA VAL A 34 34.53 12.29 7.21
C VAL A 34 34.41 10.83 7.68
N GLY A 35 33.33 10.12 7.33
CA GLY A 35 33.06 8.76 7.81
C GLY A 35 33.53 7.59 6.94
N ILE A 36 34.19 7.84 5.80
CA ILE A 36 34.65 6.76 4.90
C ILE A 36 36.17 6.84 4.77
N GLY A 37 36.87 6.22 5.70
CA GLY A 37 38.32 6.12 5.66
C GLY A 37 38.84 5.04 6.60
N ALA A 38 38.88 3.80 6.10
CA ALA A 38 39.90 2.77 6.36
C ALA A 38 39.29 1.37 6.25
N GLN A 39 39.39 0.74 5.08
CA GLN A 39 39.66 -0.69 5.00
C GLN A 39 40.66 -0.95 3.86
N ASP A 40 41.82 -1.44 4.27
CA ASP A 40 42.86 -2.03 3.44
C ASP A 40 42.31 -3.18 2.59
N SER A 41 42.81 -3.29 1.36
CA SER A 41 43.17 -4.60 0.79
C SER A 41 44.08 -4.46 -0.44
N PHE A 42 45.22 -5.12 -0.31
CA PHE A 42 46.09 -5.59 -1.37
C PHE A 42 45.33 -6.36 -2.45
N ALA A 43 45.63 -6.13 -3.73
CA ALA A 43 45.94 -7.21 -4.69
C ALA A 43 46.32 -6.66 -6.08
N ALA A 44 47.57 -6.93 -6.44
CA ALA A 44 48.07 -7.38 -7.74
C ALA A 44 47.46 -6.81 -9.04
N SER A 45 48.27 -5.95 -9.66
CA SER A 45 48.41 -5.76 -11.10
C SER A 45 48.56 -7.10 -11.86
N SER A 46 47.71 -7.33 -12.86
CA SER A 46 48.09 -8.11 -14.04
C SER A 46 47.43 -7.55 -15.30
N SER A 47 48.26 -6.99 -16.16
CA SER A 47 47.97 -6.61 -17.54
C SER A 47 47.95 -7.85 -18.43
N SER A 48 46.97 -7.98 -19.33
CA SER A 48 47.08 -8.85 -20.51
C SER A 48 46.10 -8.45 -21.62
N PRO A 49 46.40 -8.80 -22.89
CA PRO A 49 46.18 -7.94 -24.04
C PRO A 49 44.89 -8.23 -24.82
N SER A 50 44.46 -7.20 -25.52
CA SER A 50 43.45 -7.19 -26.58
C SER A 50 43.68 -8.28 -27.64
N THR A 51 42.68 -9.14 -27.82
CA THR A 51 42.57 -10.11 -28.93
C THR A 51 41.47 -9.67 -29.90
N PRO A 52 41.64 -9.84 -31.22
CA PRO A 52 40.73 -9.31 -32.24
C PRO A 52 39.52 -10.21 -32.48
N SER A 53 38.43 -9.56 -32.89
CA SER A 53 37.12 -10.14 -33.21
C SER A 53 37.16 -11.23 -34.31
N PRO A 54 36.36 -12.30 -34.19
CA PRO A 54 36.22 -13.30 -35.25
C PRO A 54 35.23 -12.83 -36.35
N PRO A 55 35.39 -13.31 -37.60
CA PRO A 55 34.53 -12.93 -38.70
C PRO A 55 33.17 -13.65 -38.68
N ASN A 56 32.20 -12.92 -39.21
CA ASN A 56 30.78 -13.23 -39.33
C ASN A 56 30.49 -14.57 -40.05
N PRO A 57 29.72 -15.51 -39.46
CA PRO A 57 29.35 -16.74 -40.15
C PRO A 57 28.26 -16.49 -41.20
N ARG A 58 28.54 -16.98 -42.42
CA ARG A 58 27.63 -16.95 -43.58
C ARG A 58 26.29 -17.64 -43.26
N ARG A 59 25.19 -17.01 -43.69
CA ARG A 59 23.84 -17.57 -43.66
C ARG A 59 23.77 -18.91 -44.42
N PRO A 60 23.09 -19.93 -43.87
CA PRO A 60 22.76 -21.14 -44.61
C PRO A 60 21.67 -20.87 -45.67
N PRO A 61 21.67 -21.61 -46.79
CA PRO A 61 20.68 -21.47 -47.85
C PRO A 61 19.30 -21.97 -47.41
N LYS A 62 18.27 -21.33 -47.99
CA LYS A 62 16.84 -21.55 -47.73
C LYS A 62 16.41 -22.96 -48.17
N PRO A 63 15.60 -23.70 -47.39
CA PRO A 63 15.08 -24.99 -47.81
C PRO A 63 14.09 -24.87 -48.98
N PRO A 64 14.00 -25.86 -49.87
CA PRO A 64 12.99 -25.90 -50.93
C PRO A 64 11.58 -26.10 -50.39
N SER A 65 10.61 -25.48 -51.06
CA SER A 65 9.18 -25.54 -50.73
C SER A 65 8.61 -26.97 -50.78
N PRO A 66 7.67 -27.33 -49.89
CA PRO A 66 7.04 -28.65 -49.90
C PRO A 66 6.13 -28.86 -51.13
N PRO A 67 5.95 -30.12 -51.60
CA PRO A 67 5.07 -30.44 -52.73
C PRO A 67 3.60 -30.18 -52.41
N ARG A 68 2.82 -29.81 -53.44
CA ARG A 68 1.36 -29.67 -53.34
C ARG A 68 0.70 -30.99 -52.92
N PRO A 69 -0.31 -30.96 -52.04
CA PRO A 69 -1.08 -32.14 -51.72
C PRO A 69 -1.92 -32.61 -52.92
N PRO A 70 -2.11 -33.94 -53.07
CA PRO A 70 -2.93 -34.50 -54.14
C PRO A 70 -4.42 -34.17 -53.97
N PRO A 71 -5.20 -34.14 -55.06
CA PRO A 71 -6.63 -33.86 -55.03
C PRO A 71 -7.40 -34.92 -54.25
N SER A 72 -8.41 -34.45 -53.51
CA SER A 72 -9.26 -35.28 -52.64
C SER A 72 -10.06 -36.31 -53.45
N PRO A 73 -10.22 -37.55 -52.94
CA PRO A 73 -10.99 -38.58 -53.62
C PRO A 73 -12.50 -38.26 -53.64
N PRO A 74 -13.24 -38.75 -54.65
CA PRO A 74 -14.67 -38.50 -54.81
C PRO A 74 -15.51 -39.13 -53.68
N LYS A 75 -16.55 -38.39 -53.30
CA LYS A 75 -17.51 -38.73 -52.24
C LYS A 75 -18.21 -40.07 -52.54
N PRO A 76 -18.28 -41.02 -51.58
CA PRO A 76 -19.03 -42.25 -51.77
C PRO A 76 -20.55 -42.00 -51.78
N PRO A 77 -21.33 -42.83 -52.51
CA PRO A 77 -22.78 -42.71 -52.58
C PRO A 77 -23.46 -42.99 -51.23
N GLY A 78 -24.54 -42.24 -50.98
CA GLY A 78 -25.28 -42.25 -49.71
C GLY A 78 -25.85 -43.62 -49.36
N LYS A 79 -25.65 -44.04 -48.11
CA LYS A 79 -26.15 -45.32 -47.60
C LYS A 79 -27.69 -45.31 -47.44
N PRO A 80 -28.37 -46.46 -47.66
CA PRO A 80 -29.81 -46.59 -47.46
C PRO A 80 -30.23 -46.35 -46.01
N ARG A 81 -31.41 -45.76 -45.87
CA ARG A 81 -32.05 -45.40 -44.60
C ARG A 81 -32.41 -46.66 -43.79
N PRO A 82 -31.96 -46.82 -42.54
CA PRO A 82 -32.28 -47.99 -41.74
C PRO A 82 -33.72 -47.95 -41.21
N PRO A 83 -34.34 -49.13 -40.98
CA PRO A 83 -35.71 -49.25 -40.48
C PRO A 83 -35.86 -48.76 -39.02
N PRO A 84 -37.09 -48.41 -38.61
CA PRO A 84 -37.37 -47.81 -37.30
C PRO A 84 -36.98 -48.77 -36.15
N ARG A 85 -36.07 -48.29 -35.28
CA ARG A 85 -35.61 -49.03 -34.10
C ARG A 85 -36.70 -49.06 -33.03
N ARG A 86 -36.93 -50.25 -32.47
CA ARG A 86 -37.72 -50.47 -31.25
C ARG A 86 -37.18 -49.63 -30.07
N PRO A 87 -38.04 -49.24 -29.11
CA PRO A 87 -37.64 -48.48 -27.92
C PRO A 87 -36.62 -49.28 -27.10
N LYS A 88 -35.39 -48.76 -27.00
CA LYS A 88 -34.36 -49.28 -26.11
C LYS A 88 -34.58 -48.71 -24.71
N VAL A 89 -34.65 -49.60 -23.72
CA VAL A 89 -34.60 -49.30 -22.29
C VAL A 89 -33.39 -48.37 -22.01
N PRO A 90 -33.52 -47.31 -21.17
CA PRO A 90 -32.44 -46.37 -20.92
C PRO A 90 -31.25 -47.06 -20.27
N GLN A 91 -30.21 -47.36 -21.06
CA GLN A 91 -28.91 -47.73 -20.52
C GLN A 91 -28.20 -46.45 -20.08
N LYS A 92 -27.77 -46.42 -18.82
CA LYS A 92 -26.91 -45.36 -18.26
C LYS A 92 -25.75 -45.11 -19.24
N PRO A 93 -25.57 -43.88 -19.75
CA PRO A 93 -24.51 -43.60 -20.71
C PRO A 93 -23.16 -44.08 -20.18
N PRO A 94 -22.35 -44.77 -20.99
CA PRO A 94 -20.97 -45.07 -20.64
C PRO A 94 -20.28 -43.79 -20.19
N ALA A 95 -19.51 -43.85 -19.10
CA ALA A 95 -18.72 -42.72 -18.64
C ALA A 95 -17.92 -42.18 -19.84
N LEU A 96 -18.04 -40.87 -20.10
CA LEU A 96 -17.27 -40.23 -21.16
C LEU A 96 -15.78 -40.48 -20.88
N PRO A 97 -14.99 -40.83 -21.90
CA PRO A 97 -13.55 -40.95 -21.73
C PRO A 97 -12.99 -39.64 -21.14
N PRO A 98 -11.97 -39.72 -20.26
CA PRO A 98 -11.35 -38.53 -19.69
C PRO A 98 -10.93 -37.58 -20.82
N SER A 99 -11.25 -36.30 -20.64
CA SER A 99 -10.91 -35.28 -21.64
C SER A 99 -9.41 -35.32 -21.92
N PRO A 100 -8.96 -35.19 -23.18
CA PRO A 100 -7.55 -35.17 -23.52
C PRO A 100 -6.80 -34.15 -22.65
N PRO A 101 -5.54 -34.43 -22.25
CA PRO A 101 -4.71 -33.46 -21.55
C PRO A 101 -4.69 -32.15 -22.32
N ARG A 102 -4.95 -31.04 -21.61
CA ARG A 102 -4.97 -29.71 -22.22
C ARG A 102 -3.58 -29.44 -22.83
N PRO A 103 -3.48 -28.93 -24.06
CA PRO A 103 -2.18 -28.59 -24.66
C PRO A 103 -1.39 -27.66 -23.72
N PRO A 104 -0.04 -27.78 -23.67
CA PRO A 104 0.77 -26.88 -22.87
C PRO A 104 0.47 -25.43 -23.27
N PRO A 105 0.32 -24.51 -22.30
CA PRO A 105 -0.01 -23.13 -22.58
C PRO A 105 1.09 -22.49 -23.44
N TRP A 106 0.69 -21.69 -24.44
CA TRP A 106 1.63 -20.88 -25.22
C TRP A 106 2.38 -19.93 -24.28
N PRO A 107 3.67 -19.64 -24.54
CA PRO A 107 4.39 -18.65 -23.74
C PRO A 107 3.62 -17.32 -23.78
N PRO A 108 3.42 -16.66 -22.62
CA PRO A 108 2.66 -15.43 -22.57
C PRO A 108 3.33 -14.36 -23.44
N ARG A 109 2.53 -13.63 -24.21
CA ARG A 109 3.02 -12.44 -24.93
C ARG A 109 3.37 -11.39 -23.89
N THR A 110 4.66 -11.14 -23.69
CA THR A 110 5.18 -10.12 -22.77
C THR A 110 5.71 -8.94 -23.58
N ARG A 111 5.29 -7.71 -23.25
CA ARG A 111 5.89 -6.47 -23.76
C ARG A 111 5.66 -5.34 -22.77
N GLY A 112 6.71 -4.59 -22.45
CA GLY A 112 6.60 -3.38 -21.61
C GLY A 112 5.87 -3.60 -20.29
N GLY A 113 6.26 -4.63 -19.54
CA GLY A 113 5.61 -4.93 -18.26
C GLY A 113 4.13 -5.31 -18.37
N VAL A 114 3.63 -5.68 -19.55
CA VAL A 114 2.25 -6.17 -19.76
C VAL A 114 2.28 -7.56 -20.37
N ARG A 115 1.39 -8.45 -19.90
CA ARG A 115 1.18 -9.76 -20.51
C ARG A 115 -0.27 -10.25 -20.41
N LEU A 116 -0.61 -11.17 -21.32
CA LEU A 116 -1.85 -11.93 -21.25
C LEU A 116 -1.55 -13.38 -20.84
N THR A 117 -2.18 -13.86 -19.76
CA THR A 117 -2.07 -15.24 -19.27
C THR A 117 -3.40 -15.99 -19.39
N ARG A 118 -3.36 -17.32 -19.31
CA ARG A 118 -4.52 -18.25 -19.23
C ARG A 118 -5.59 -18.23 -20.33
N GLY A 119 -5.48 -17.34 -21.30
CA GLY A 119 -6.33 -17.37 -22.50
C GLY A 119 -5.63 -17.95 -23.72
N LEU A 120 -6.31 -17.87 -24.87
CA LEU A 120 -5.81 -18.35 -26.15
C LEU A 120 -5.55 -17.18 -27.10
N GLY A 121 -4.33 -17.14 -27.64
CA GLY A 121 -3.93 -16.25 -28.72
C GLY A 121 -3.91 -14.77 -28.31
N ARG A 122 -5.03 -14.07 -28.53
CA ARG A 122 -5.18 -12.63 -28.29
C ARG A 122 -6.15 -12.31 -27.15
N THR A 123 -6.65 -13.34 -26.48
CA THR A 123 -7.49 -13.22 -25.30
C THR A 123 -6.73 -13.77 -24.12
N GLY A 124 -6.81 -13.13 -22.96
CA GLY A 124 -6.24 -13.64 -21.71
C GLY A 124 -6.38 -12.66 -20.55
N ARG A 125 -6.04 -13.14 -19.36
CA ARG A 125 -6.00 -12.35 -18.13
C ARG A 125 -4.88 -11.33 -18.21
N LEU A 126 -5.18 -10.08 -17.88
CA LEU A 126 -4.20 -9.02 -17.84
C LEU A 126 -3.36 -9.17 -16.58
N GLU A 127 -2.06 -9.35 -16.77
CA GLU A 127 -1.07 -9.26 -15.71
C GLU A 127 -0.08 -8.15 -16.06
N VAL A 128 0.31 -7.40 -15.04
CA VAL A 128 1.20 -6.24 -15.15
C VAL A 128 2.41 -6.44 -14.25
N SER A 129 3.57 -6.02 -14.75
CA SER A 129 4.82 -5.95 -14.03
C SER A 129 5.05 -4.51 -13.62
N PHE A 130 5.27 -4.31 -12.33
CA PHE A 130 5.49 -3.00 -11.75
C PHE A 130 6.77 -2.98 -10.92
N ARG A 131 7.39 -1.80 -10.87
CA ARG A 131 8.47 -1.51 -9.94
C ARG A 131 7.85 -1.04 -8.64
N GLN A 132 8.30 -1.64 -7.55
CA GLN A 132 7.89 -1.25 -6.22
C GLN A 132 8.73 -0.05 -5.80
N ASP A 133 8.14 1.14 -5.88
CA ASP A 133 8.85 2.38 -5.51
C ASP A 133 8.89 2.57 -3.98
N PHE A 134 8.03 1.84 -3.24
CA PHE A 134 7.89 1.93 -1.78
C PHE A 134 7.97 0.54 -1.11
N PRO A 135 9.17 -0.09 -1.06
CA PRO A 135 9.33 -1.49 -0.62
C PRO A 135 8.98 -1.75 0.86
N LEU A 136 9.01 -0.73 1.73
CA LEU A 136 8.87 -0.92 3.17
C LEU A 136 7.43 -0.75 3.70
N MET A 137 6.52 -0.14 2.93
CA MET A 137 5.28 0.40 3.52
C MET A 137 4.08 -0.56 3.51
N TYR A 138 4.02 -1.52 2.59
CA TYR A 138 2.81 -2.35 2.40
C TYR A 138 2.97 -3.83 2.77
N ASN A 139 4.12 -4.23 3.31
CA ASN A 139 4.46 -5.64 3.57
C ASN A 139 4.25 -6.52 2.31
N TYR A 140 4.29 -5.90 1.12
CA TYR A 140 4.23 -6.57 -0.17
C TYR A 140 5.60 -7.20 -0.36
N ARG A 141 5.71 -8.49 -0.01
CA ARG A 141 6.97 -9.25 0.01
C ARG A 141 7.46 -9.65 -1.38
N GLU A 142 6.64 -9.45 -2.41
CA GLU A 142 7.02 -9.69 -3.80
C GLU A 142 7.72 -8.43 -4.32
N ASN A 143 9.06 -8.43 -4.31
CA ASN A 143 9.96 -7.34 -4.70
C ASN A 143 9.80 -6.86 -6.16
N GLY A 144 8.64 -6.31 -6.51
CA GLY A 144 8.24 -6.15 -7.91
C GLY A 144 8.01 -7.52 -8.56
N GLY A 145 7.00 -7.61 -9.42
CA GLY A 145 6.58 -8.89 -9.96
C GLY A 145 5.41 -8.75 -10.92
N TRP A 146 4.97 -9.88 -11.46
CA TRP A 146 3.76 -9.94 -12.26
C TRP A 146 2.56 -10.13 -11.34
N ALA A 147 1.65 -9.17 -11.32
CA ALA A 147 0.39 -9.29 -10.59
C ALA A 147 -0.81 -9.18 -11.54
N PRO A 148 -1.90 -9.92 -11.28
CA PRO A 148 -3.14 -9.75 -12.00
C PRO A 148 -3.83 -8.47 -11.53
N LEU A 149 -4.49 -7.80 -12.47
CA LEU A 149 -5.24 -6.59 -12.17
C LEU A 149 -6.69 -6.94 -11.79
N CYS A 150 -7.17 -6.39 -10.69
CA CYS A 150 -8.55 -6.54 -10.26
C CYS A 150 -9.50 -5.67 -11.09
N ASP A 151 -10.69 -6.20 -11.39
CA ASP A 151 -11.78 -5.41 -11.99
C ASP A 151 -12.62 -4.79 -10.87
N ASP A 152 -12.08 -3.77 -10.22
CA ASP A 152 -12.74 -3.00 -9.15
C ASP A 152 -13.50 -1.77 -9.67
N GLY A 153 -13.67 -1.68 -11.00
CA GLY A 153 -14.33 -0.57 -11.68
C GLY A 153 -13.39 0.58 -12.06
N SER A 154 -12.12 0.55 -11.65
CA SER A 154 -11.14 1.55 -12.08
C SER A 154 -10.60 1.31 -13.49
N PHE A 155 -10.78 0.10 -14.04
CA PHE A 155 -10.28 -0.27 -15.36
C PHE A 155 -11.36 -0.06 -16.42
N GLY A 156 -11.15 0.91 -17.31
CA GLY A 156 -12.12 1.29 -18.33
C GLY A 156 -11.87 0.69 -19.72
N PRO A 157 -12.76 0.98 -20.68
CA PRO A 157 -12.57 0.65 -22.10
C PRO A 157 -11.31 1.29 -22.71
N ASP A 158 -10.97 2.51 -22.30
CA ASP A 158 -9.79 3.24 -22.80
C ASP A 158 -8.49 2.59 -22.31
N ASP A 159 -8.48 2.08 -21.07
CA ASP A 159 -7.37 1.29 -20.55
C ASP A 159 -7.27 -0.04 -21.29
N ALA A 160 -8.40 -0.73 -21.55
CA ALA A 160 -8.40 -1.96 -22.34
C ALA A 160 -7.78 -1.77 -23.73
N LEU A 161 -8.11 -0.66 -24.39
CA LEU A 161 -7.51 -0.28 -25.67
C LEU A 161 -6.00 -0.01 -25.50
N TYR A 162 -5.63 0.80 -24.51
CA TYR A 162 -4.24 1.16 -24.22
C TYR A 162 -3.36 -0.07 -23.97
N PHE A 163 -3.74 -0.96 -23.06
CA PHE A 163 -2.97 -2.17 -22.74
C PHE A 163 -2.87 -3.13 -23.95
N CYS A 164 -3.90 -3.23 -24.78
CA CYS A 164 -3.80 -3.99 -26.03
C CYS A 164 -2.83 -3.33 -27.03
N GLN A 165 -2.75 -2.00 -27.08
CA GLN A 165 -1.75 -1.28 -27.88
C GLN A 165 -0.33 -1.51 -27.39
N GLN A 166 -0.11 -1.55 -26.07
CA GLN A 166 1.17 -1.94 -25.48
C GLN A 166 1.60 -3.35 -25.91
N LEU A 167 0.63 -4.26 -26.10
CA LEU A 167 0.86 -5.61 -26.62
C LEU A 167 1.00 -5.69 -28.16
N GLY A 168 0.95 -4.56 -28.87
CA GLY A 168 1.11 -4.46 -30.33
C GLY A 168 -0.17 -4.69 -31.14
N PHE A 169 -1.34 -4.56 -30.53
CA PHE A 169 -2.63 -4.63 -31.22
C PHE A 169 -3.21 -3.24 -31.47
N LYS A 170 -4.08 -3.11 -32.47
CA LYS A 170 -4.73 -1.81 -32.78
C LYS A 170 -5.95 -1.52 -31.90
N TYR A 171 -6.64 -2.58 -31.49
CA TYR A 171 -7.89 -2.53 -30.75
C TYR A 171 -7.84 -3.48 -29.55
N GLY A 172 -8.56 -3.12 -28.50
CA GLY A 172 -8.68 -3.89 -27.28
C GLY A 172 -10.02 -3.67 -26.63
N LYS A 173 -10.49 -4.67 -25.89
CA LYS A 173 -11.65 -4.55 -25.02
C LYS A 173 -11.54 -5.50 -23.84
N GLN A 174 -12.23 -5.17 -22.75
CA GLN A 174 -12.42 -6.11 -21.64
C GLN A 174 -13.13 -7.37 -22.12
N PHE A 175 -12.73 -8.49 -21.53
CA PHE A 175 -13.25 -9.81 -21.80
C PHE A 175 -13.60 -10.48 -20.47
N TYR A 176 -14.76 -11.14 -20.42
CA TYR A 176 -15.20 -11.89 -19.26
C TYR A 176 -15.31 -13.37 -19.63
N GLY A 177 -14.53 -14.22 -18.96
CA GLY A 177 -14.58 -15.67 -19.16
C GLY A 177 -14.10 -16.42 -17.93
N SER A 178 -14.81 -17.48 -17.56
CA SER A 178 -14.42 -18.35 -16.45
C SER A 178 -13.04 -18.98 -16.69
N GLY A 179 -12.20 -19.01 -15.65
CA GLY A 179 -10.81 -19.46 -15.74
C GLY A 179 -9.84 -18.42 -16.33
N ILE A 180 -10.33 -17.24 -16.71
CA ILE A 180 -9.52 -16.14 -17.26
C ILE A 180 -9.73 -14.87 -16.43
N SER A 181 -10.98 -14.52 -16.13
CA SER A 181 -11.36 -13.39 -15.27
C SER A 181 -11.45 -13.78 -13.79
N ASP A 182 -10.90 -14.93 -13.43
CA ASP A 182 -10.78 -15.46 -12.07
C ASP A 182 -9.42 -16.20 -11.95
N PHE A 183 -9.09 -16.69 -10.76
CA PHE A 183 -7.87 -17.46 -10.52
C PHE A 183 -7.97 -18.92 -11.00
N GLY A 184 -9.06 -19.36 -11.63
CA GLY A 184 -9.26 -20.76 -12.03
C GLY A 184 -9.21 -21.75 -10.87
N ALA A 185 -9.47 -23.03 -11.15
CA ALA A 185 -9.33 -24.10 -10.15
C ALA A 185 -7.91 -24.66 -10.06
N ASP A 186 -7.05 -24.33 -11.03
CA ASP A 186 -5.70 -24.87 -11.22
C ASP A 186 -4.59 -23.92 -10.70
N GLU A 187 -4.94 -22.81 -10.04
CA GLU A 187 -3.97 -21.89 -9.40
C GLU A 187 -4.00 -22.09 -7.88
N GLU A 188 -3.14 -22.98 -7.38
CA GLU A 188 -3.09 -23.30 -5.94
C GLU A 188 -2.55 -22.14 -5.10
N THR A 189 -1.63 -21.34 -5.65
CA THR A 189 -1.03 -20.16 -5.02
C THR A 189 -1.17 -18.94 -5.92
N PRO A 190 -2.35 -18.29 -5.94
CA PRO A 190 -2.58 -17.12 -6.75
C PRO A 190 -1.72 -15.94 -6.28
N PRO A 191 -1.09 -15.19 -7.21
CA PRO A 191 -0.43 -13.94 -6.86
C PRO A 191 -1.46 -12.95 -6.31
N THR A 192 -1.00 -12.09 -5.39
CA THR A 192 -1.89 -11.07 -4.80
C THR A 192 -2.33 -10.08 -5.90
N PRO A 193 -3.64 -9.90 -6.12
CA PRO A 193 -4.12 -8.97 -7.12
C PRO A 193 -3.86 -7.52 -6.70
N VAL A 194 -3.61 -6.67 -7.69
CA VAL A 194 -3.47 -5.22 -7.56
C VAL A 194 -4.67 -4.54 -8.22
N GLY A 195 -4.98 -3.30 -7.89
CA GLY A 195 -6.14 -2.60 -8.45
C GLY A 195 -6.04 -1.09 -8.40
N LYS A 196 -7.20 -0.43 -8.48
CA LYS A 196 -7.37 1.03 -8.60
C LYS A 196 -6.41 1.65 -9.62
N LEU A 197 -6.24 1.00 -10.76
CA LEU A 197 -5.37 1.46 -11.84
C LEU A 197 -5.61 2.95 -12.12
N MET A 198 -4.53 3.75 -12.09
CA MET A 198 -4.58 5.16 -12.42
C MET A 198 -3.48 5.48 -13.44
N CYS A 199 -3.87 5.76 -14.68
CA CYS A 199 -2.96 5.94 -15.81
C CYS A 199 -2.87 7.38 -16.34
N ASP A 200 -3.48 8.36 -15.69
CA ASP A 200 -3.49 9.75 -16.18
C ASP A 200 -2.48 10.61 -15.42
N SER A 201 -2.16 11.79 -15.96
CA SER A 201 -1.11 12.72 -15.46
C SER A 201 -1.36 13.34 -14.08
N GLY A 202 -2.30 12.79 -13.31
CA GLY A 202 -2.51 13.14 -11.92
C GLY A 202 -1.47 12.50 -11.02
N SER A 203 -0.97 13.27 -10.04
CA SER A 203 -0.33 12.66 -8.88
C SER A 203 -1.41 11.91 -8.09
N PRO A 204 -1.19 10.64 -7.75
CA PRO A 204 -2.21 9.87 -7.03
C PRO A 204 -2.43 10.44 -5.64
N ASP A 205 -3.68 10.53 -5.18
CA ASP A 205 -3.99 10.96 -3.81
C ASP A 205 -3.65 9.88 -2.75
N GLU A 206 -3.46 8.64 -3.20
CA GLU A 206 -3.06 7.47 -2.40
C GLU A 206 -1.61 7.09 -2.74
N ILE A 207 -0.89 6.44 -1.83
CA ILE A 207 0.46 5.96 -2.16
C ILE A 207 0.35 4.68 -3.00
N PRO A 208 0.92 4.66 -4.21
CA PRO A 208 0.84 3.49 -5.05
C PRO A 208 1.70 2.35 -4.50
N VAL A 209 1.23 1.12 -4.68
CA VAL A 209 2.03 -0.11 -4.48
C VAL A 209 3.20 -0.15 -5.45
N GLY A 210 3.01 0.42 -6.65
CA GLY A 210 4.11 0.64 -7.58
C GLY A 210 3.66 1.21 -8.91
N GLN A 211 4.66 1.50 -9.75
CA GLN A 211 4.48 2.00 -11.09
C GLN A 211 4.64 0.88 -12.12
N ILE A 212 3.70 0.77 -13.07
CA ILE A 212 3.79 -0.22 -14.15
C ILE A 212 4.99 0.11 -15.03
N SER A 213 5.82 -0.91 -15.29
CA SER A 213 7.01 -0.79 -16.15
C SER A 213 6.64 -0.83 -17.63
N LEU A 214 5.91 0.19 -18.08
CA LEU A 214 5.59 0.37 -19.50
C LEU A 214 6.86 0.73 -20.29
N THR A 215 6.90 0.41 -21.58
CA THR A 215 8.07 0.78 -22.42
C THR A 215 8.22 2.30 -22.51
N ASP A 216 9.47 2.77 -22.44
CA ASP A 216 9.90 4.18 -22.26
C ASP A 216 9.36 5.22 -23.26
N ASP A 217 8.61 4.84 -24.29
CA ASP A 217 8.05 5.75 -25.30
C ASP A 217 6.61 6.23 -25.00
N SER A 218 6.02 5.85 -23.86
CA SER A 218 4.71 6.37 -23.46
C SER A 218 4.84 7.46 -22.40
N ASP A 219 4.38 8.68 -22.70
CA ASP A 219 4.17 9.77 -21.72
C ASP A 219 3.16 9.40 -20.60
N ARG A 220 2.56 8.22 -20.69
CA ARG A 220 1.52 7.73 -19.80
C ARG A 220 2.13 6.86 -18.70
N VAL A 221 2.10 7.36 -17.47
CA VAL A 221 2.51 6.62 -16.27
C VAL A 221 1.27 5.99 -15.64
N CYS A 222 1.33 4.68 -15.35
CA CYS A 222 0.28 3.97 -14.66
C CYS A 222 0.72 3.55 -13.26
N PHE A 223 -0.08 3.92 -12.27
CA PHE A 223 0.08 3.56 -10.87
C PHE A 223 -0.92 2.47 -10.47
N LEU A 224 -0.49 1.61 -9.55
CA LEU A 224 -1.27 0.51 -9.00
C LEU A 224 -1.38 0.67 -7.50
N PHE A 225 -2.50 0.22 -6.92
CA PHE A 225 -2.75 0.30 -5.49
C PHE A 225 -3.15 -1.06 -4.95
N LYS A 226 -3.11 -1.17 -3.62
CA LYS A 226 -3.60 -2.34 -2.92
C LYS A 226 -5.12 -2.34 -3.01
N THR A 227 -5.68 -3.48 -3.38
CA THR A 227 -7.12 -3.71 -3.44
C THR A 227 -7.40 -5.08 -2.86
N ASP A 228 -8.51 -5.22 -2.12
CA ASP A 228 -8.93 -6.51 -1.57
C ASP A 228 -9.63 -7.39 -2.62
N CYS A 229 -9.76 -6.88 -3.85
CA CYS A 229 -10.43 -7.51 -4.98
C CYS A 229 -11.71 -8.28 -4.58
N PRO A 230 -12.70 -7.61 -3.98
CA PRO A 230 -13.79 -8.25 -3.24
C PRO A 230 -14.71 -9.12 -4.13
N SER A 231 -14.75 -8.85 -5.43
CA SER A 231 -15.52 -9.64 -6.39
C SER A 231 -14.80 -10.93 -6.81
N GLY A 232 -13.49 -11.04 -6.54
CA GLY A 232 -12.62 -12.06 -7.12
C GLY A 232 -12.49 -11.97 -8.64
N VAL A 233 -12.99 -10.89 -9.25
CA VAL A 233 -13.00 -10.69 -10.70
C VAL A 233 -11.71 -9.99 -11.11
N LEU A 234 -10.98 -10.63 -12.01
CA LEU A 234 -9.73 -10.12 -12.58
C LEU A 234 -9.98 -9.58 -13.98
N VAL A 235 -9.25 -8.53 -14.33
CA VAL A 235 -9.28 -7.94 -15.67
C VAL A 235 -8.74 -8.96 -16.67
N ALA A 236 -9.51 -9.21 -17.72
CA ALA A 236 -9.05 -9.93 -18.90
C ALA A 236 -9.34 -9.12 -20.15
N LEU A 237 -8.52 -9.31 -21.18
CA LEU A 237 -8.57 -8.55 -22.42
C LEU A 237 -8.80 -9.47 -23.61
N GLN A 238 -9.46 -8.93 -24.64
CA GLN A 238 -9.48 -9.46 -25.99
C GLN A 238 -8.91 -8.41 -26.94
N CYS A 239 -7.69 -8.65 -27.42
CA CYS A 239 -6.99 -7.75 -28.34
C CYS A 239 -7.18 -8.16 -29.81
N SER A 240 -7.15 -7.18 -30.72
CA SER A 240 -7.34 -7.41 -32.15
C SER A 240 -6.68 -6.34 -33.02
N ASN A 241 -6.36 -6.70 -34.27
CA ASN A 241 -5.94 -5.74 -35.30
C ASN A 241 -7.10 -5.25 -36.17
N VAL A 242 -8.28 -5.82 -35.97
CA VAL A 242 -9.54 -5.45 -36.62
C VAL A 242 -10.48 -4.93 -35.55
N LEU A 243 -11.25 -3.88 -35.86
CA LEU A 243 -12.22 -3.29 -34.96
C LEU A 243 -13.14 -4.39 -34.42
N THR A 244 -13.14 -4.57 -33.11
CA THR A 244 -14.00 -5.53 -32.44
C THR A 244 -15.36 -4.90 -32.16
N PRO A 245 -16.46 -5.65 -32.26
CA PRO A 245 -17.74 -5.18 -31.77
C PRO A 245 -17.65 -4.89 -30.25
N PRO A 246 -18.48 -3.98 -29.72
CA PRO A 246 -18.46 -3.60 -28.32
C PRO A 246 -18.56 -4.82 -27.38
N SER A 247 -17.99 -4.68 -26.18
CA SER A 247 -18.04 -5.70 -25.14
C SER A 247 -19.49 -6.03 -24.77
N ARG A 248 -19.75 -7.28 -24.38
CA ARG A 248 -20.96 -7.55 -23.59
C ARG A 248 -20.80 -6.83 -22.24
N PRO A 249 -21.88 -6.31 -21.65
CA PRO A 249 -21.82 -5.74 -20.31
C PRO A 249 -21.26 -6.77 -19.31
N PRO A 250 -20.58 -6.32 -18.24
CA PRO A 250 -20.11 -7.20 -17.20
C PRO A 250 -21.24 -8.09 -16.67
N PRO A 251 -20.96 -9.34 -16.28
CA PRO A 251 -21.95 -10.12 -15.54
C PRO A 251 -22.44 -9.30 -14.34
N PRO A 252 -23.75 -9.29 -14.03
CA PRO A 252 -24.23 -8.64 -12.82
C PRO A 252 -23.48 -9.21 -11.63
N ALA A 253 -22.97 -8.34 -10.77
CA ALA A 253 -22.31 -8.75 -9.54
C ALA A 253 -23.23 -9.74 -8.78
N PRO A 254 -22.67 -10.81 -8.19
CA PRO A 254 -23.46 -11.70 -7.33
C PRO A 254 -24.25 -10.86 -6.32
N PRO A 255 -25.51 -11.20 -6.01
CA PRO A 255 -26.26 -10.48 -5.00
C PRO A 255 -25.43 -10.46 -3.72
N ARG A 256 -25.15 -9.26 -3.19
CA ARG A 256 -24.44 -9.11 -1.92
C ARG A 256 -25.21 -9.96 -0.88
N PRO A 257 -24.52 -10.75 -0.05
CA PRO A 257 -25.17 -11.44 1.06
C PRO A 257 -26.03 -10.42 1.82
N PRO A 258 -27.24 -10.80 2.26
CA PRO A 258 -28.04 -9.91 3.09
C PRO A 258 -27.17 -9.44 4.26
N PRO A 259 -27.21 -8.13 4.60
CA PRO A 259 -26.46 -7.62 5.73
C PRO A 259 -26.78 -8.48 6.95
N PRO A 260 -25.79 -8.83 7.79
CA PRO A 260 -26.03 -9.61 8.99
C PRO A 260 -27.14 -8.92 9.81
N PRO A 261 -28.01 -9.71 10.47
CA PRO A 261 -29.07 -9.15 11.31
C PRO A 261 -28.46 -8.15 12.29
N PRO A 262 -29.12 -7.01 12.56
CA PRO A 262 -28.60 -6.01 13.49
C PRO A 262 -28.29 -6.73 14.80
N SER A 263 -27.02 -6.75 15.18
CA SER A 263 -26.60 -7.24 16.48
C SER A 263 -27.39 -6.46 17.54
N SER A 264 -27.84 -7.17 18.58
CA SER A 264 -28.49 -6.61 19.77
C SER A 264 -27.82 -5.30 20.18
N PRO A 265 -28.51 -4.32 20.80
CA PRO A 265 -27.90 -3.11 21.36
C PRO A 265 -27.04 -3.44 22.58
N GLU A 266 -26.05 -4.31 22.38
CA GLU A 266 -24.88 -4.45 23.18
C GLU A 266 -24.17 -3.11 23.08
N LYS A 267 -23.99 -2.49 24.24
CA LYS A 267 -23.27 -1.24 24.46
C LYS A 267 -21.99 -1.34 23.63
N SER A 268 -22.01 -0.74 22.43
CA SER A 268 -20.92 -0.94 21.48
C SER A 268 -19.66 -0.55 22.22
N PRO A 269 -18.61 -1.39 22.22
CA PRO A 269 -17.33 -1.00 22.79
C PRO A 269 -17.06 0.43 22.32
N PRO A 270 -16.63 1.35 23.20
CA PRO A 270 -16.30 2.71 22.79
C PRO A 270 -15.48 2.58 21.51
N LYS A 271 -15.90 3.28 20.45
CA LYS A 271 -15.19 3.21 19.17
C LYS A 271 -13.73 3.42 19.50
N MET A 272 -12.81 2.59 18.98
CA MET A 272 -11.40 2.58 19.43
C MET A 272 -10.77 3.99 19.47
N ARG A 273 -11.29 4.92 18.66
CA ARG A 273 -11.03 6.36 18.63
C ARG A 273 -11.23 7.09 19.95
N ASP A 274 -12.24 6.73 20.74
CA ASP A 274 -12.57 7.40 21.99
C ASP A 274 -11.69 6.91 23.16
N ALA A 275 -10.81 5.93 22.91
CA ALA A 275 -9.98 5.29 23.92
C ALA A 275 -8.52 5.75 23.92
N ILE A 276 -8.16 6.75 23.10
CA ILE A 276 -6.81 7.33 23.05
C ILE A 276 -6.86 8.86 22.88
N LYS A 277 -5.92 9.56 23.51
CA LYS A 277 -5.66 10.98 23.31
C LYS A 277 -4.18 11.21 23.08
N VAL A 278 -3.88 12.07 22.12
CA VAL A 278 -2.56 12.66 21.92
C VAL A 278 -2.67 14.14 22.26
N LEU A 279 -2.05 14.55 23.37
CA LEU A 279 -2.21 15.88 23.96
C LEU A 279 -0.90 16.65 23.87
N ASN A 280 -0.97 17.91 23.44
CA ASN A 280 0.19 18.81 23.48
C ASN A 280 0.76 18.90 24.90
N LEU A 281 2.09 18.96 25.00
CA LEU A 281 2.74 19.07 26.30
C LEU A 281 2.39 20.38 27.02
N GLU A 282 2.05 20.26 28.29
CA GLU A 282 1.93 21.35 29.24
C GLU A 282 3.27 22.05 29.47
N LYS A 283 3.20 23.29 29.94
CA LYS A 283 4.39 24.13 30.10
C LYS A 283 5.47 23.51 30.98
N ASN A 284 5.08 22.80 32.04
CA ASN A 284 6.01 22.15 32.97
C ASN A 284 6.58 20.82 32.45
N LEU A 285 6.10 20.32 31.32
CA LEU A 285 6.65 19.15 30.63
C LEU A 285 7.58 19.52 29.47
N LYS A 286 7.56 20.77 29.01
CA LYS A 286 8.45 21.25 27.95
C LYS A 286 9.86 21.45 28.48
N VAL A 287 10.82 20.80 27.83
CA VAL A 287 12.25 20.98 28.13
C VAL A 287 12.82 22.14 27.29
N SER A 288 12.21 22.40 26.14
CA SER A 288 12.62 23.42 25.18
C SER A 288 11.44 24.04 24.44
N ASP A 289 11.65 25.24 23.86
CA ASP A 289 10.67 25.87 22.97
C ASP A 289 10.42 25.05 21.68
N THR A 290 11.33 24.14 21.32
CA THR A 290 11.15 23.24 20.17
C THR A 290 10.18 22.08 20.43
N ASP A 291 9.65 21.95 21.65
CA ASP A 291 8.71 20.88 22.03
C ASP A 291 7.25 21.20 21.69
N GLU A 292 6.99 22.23 20.86
CA GLU A 292 5.62 22.61 20.45
C GLU A 292 4.88 21.51 19.70
N LEU A 293 5.58 20.58 19.07
CA LEU A 293 4.99 19.48 18.32
C LEU A 293 5.08 18.13 19.07
N THR A 294 5.71 18.13 20.25
CA THR A 294 5.75 16.96 21.11
C THR A 294 4.43 16.88 21.87
N SER A 295 3.91 15.66 22.02
CA SER A 295 2.67 15.35 22.70
C SER A 295 2.86 14.18 23.66
N ARG A 296 2.05 14.13 24.73
CA ARG A 296 1.92 12.91 25.55
C ARG A 296 0.74 12.07 25.05
N VAL A 297 0.79 10.78 25.34
CA VAL A 297 -0.30 9.84 25.03
C VAL A 297 -1.02 9.46 26.31
N GLU A 298 -2.36 9.49 26.26
CA GLU A 298 -3.23 8.95 27.30
C GLU A 298 -4.16 7.90 26.73
N LEU A 299 -4.42 6.86 27.51
CA LEU A 299 -5.33 5.77 27.15
C LEU A 299 -6.49 5.71 28.13
N LEU A 300 -7.68 5.40 27.60
CA LEU A 300 -8.85 5.13 28.41
C LEU A 300 -8.81 3.67 28.87
N VAL A 301 -8.58 3.45 30.17
CA VAL A 301 -8.48 2.12 30.76
C VAL A 301 -9.59 1.87 31.76
N ASN A 302 -10.00 0.61 31.88
CA ASN A 302 -10.99 0.22 32.88
C ASN A 302 -10.31 0.11 34.25
N SER A 303 -10.86 0.79 35.25
CA SER A 303 -10.37 0.79 36.64
C SER A 303 -10.71 -0.52 37.39
N SER A 304 -10.48 -1.68 36.77
CA SER A 304 -10.67 -2.97 37.47
C SER A 304 -9.59 -3.21 38.53
N ALA A 305 -8.47 -2.48 38.47
CA ALA A 305 -7.37 -2.56 39.44
C ALA A 305 -7.79 -2.19 40.87
N ASP A 306 -8.82 -1.35 41.02
CA ASP A 306 -9.20 -0.75 42.31
C ASP A 306 -10.32 -1.53 43.01
N GLY A 307 -10.79 -2.63 42.41
CA GLY A 307 -11.96 -3.38 42.87
C GLY A 307 -13.30 -2.64 42.74
N ARG A 308 -13.30 -1.40 42.23
CA ARG A 308 -14.51 -0.63 41.89
C ARG A 308 -14.91 -0.94 40.45
N THR A 309 -15.99 -1.69 40.30
CA THR A 309 -16.45 -2.14 38.99
C THR A 309 -16.92 -0.98 38.11
N GLY A 310 -16.21 -0.73 37.02
CA GLY A 310 -16.81 -0.26 35.76
C GLY A 310 -16.62 1.21 35.36
N SER A 311 -15.84 2.02 36.07
CA SER A 311 -15.50 3.37 35.60
C SER A 311 -14.21 3.35 34.79
N SER A 312 -14.27 3.85 33.55
CA SER A 312 -13.08 4.06 32.73
C SER A 312 -12.39 5.37 33.11
N VAL A 313 -11.06 5.37 33.14
CA VAL A 313 -10.23 6.51 33.53
C VAL A 313 -9.15 6.75 32.49
N TRP A 314 -8.76 8.02 32.31
CA TRP A 314 -7.64 8.38 31.45
C TRP A 314 -6.34 8.14 32.22
N ALA A 315 -5.39 7.48 31.57
CA ALA A 315 -4.13 7.09 32.16
C ALA A 315 -2.96 7.43 31.22
N PRO A 316 -1.91 8.13 31.67
CA PRO A 316 -0.76 8.45 30.85
C PRO A 316 0.03 7.18 30.53
N VAL A 317 0.68 7.16 29.36
CA VAL A 317 1.50 6.02 28.94
C VAL A 317 2.94 6.17 29.44
N CYS A 318 3.40 5.17 30.18
CA CYS A 318 4.72 5.08 30.76
C CYS A 318 5.78 4.68 29.73
N ALA A 319 6.95 5.30 29.85
CA ALA A 319 8.13 4.86 29.11
C ALA A 319 8.69 3.58 29.73
N ARG A 320 9.04 2.60 28.88
CA ARG A 320 9.72 1.37 29.27
C ARG A 320 11.22 1.64 29.40
N PRO A 321 11.98 0.78 30.11
CA PRO A 321 13.43 0.93 30.21
C PRO A 321 14.15 1.03 28.86
N GLN A 322 13.67 0.31 27.85
CA GLN A 322 14.22 0.33 26.49
C GLN A 322 13.93 1.62 25.71
N ASP A 323 12.92 2.40 26.15
CA ASP A 323 12.56 3.68 25.54
C ASP A 323 13.46 4.81 26.08
N LEU A 324 14.13 4.59 27.22
CA LEU A 324 15.02 5.57 27.87
C LEU A 324 16.31 5.73 27.05
N GLY A 325 16.32 6.70 26.14
CA GLY A 325 17.45 7.01 25.26
C GLY A 325 17.14 6.87 23.77
N ALA A 326 15.93 6.42 23.42
CA ALA A 326 15.44 6.54 22.05
C ALA A 326 15.10 8.01 21.77
N ASP A 327 15.78 8.61 20.79
CA ASP A 327 15.36 9.87 20.20
C ASP A 327 15.15 9.67 18.70
N TYR A 328 13.98 10.05 18.19
CA TYR A 328 13.62 9.92 16.77
C TYR A 328 13.66 8.48 16.22
N VAL A 329 13.25 7.50 17.03
CA VAL A 329 13.06 6.14 16.55
C VAL A 329 11.62 5.96 16.08
N GLU A 330 11.45 5.39 14.88
CA GLU A 330 10.15 4.87 14.43
C GLU A 330 9.74 3.75 15.39
N ASP A 331 8.72 4.02 16.19
CA ASP A 331 8.20 3.06 17.16
C ASP A 331 6.72 2.83 16.88
N ASN A 332 6.33 1.56 16.85
CA ASN A 332 4.97 1.14 16.54
C ASN A 332 3.94 1.74 17.51
N LEU A 333 4.31 1.99 18.78
CA LEU A 333 3.44 2.68 19.74
C LEU A 333 3.21 4.14 19.33
N ALA A 334 4.26 4.87 18.96
CA ALA A 334 4.13 6.25 18.53
C ALA A 334 3.32 6.34 17.22
N TYR A 335 3.64 5.52 16.23
CA TYR A 335 2.95 5.47 14.95
C TYR A 335 1.46 5.13 15.11
N THR A 336 1.15 4.07 15.87
CA THR A 336 -0.24 3.64 16.11
C THR A 336 -0.99 4.70 16.92
N SER A 337 -0.38 5.30 17.94
CA SER A 337 -1.02 6.32 18.77
C SER A 337 -1.40 7.55 17.95
N CYS A 338 -0.48 8.04 17.12
CA CYS A 338 -0.73 9.17 16.23
C CYS A 338 -1.87 8.85 15.26
N ASN A 339 -1.79 7.73 14.52
CA ASN A 339 -2.81 7.37 13.54
C ASN A 339 -4.21 7.19 14.16
N GLN A 340 -4.31 6.53 15.31
CA GLN A 340 -5.60 6.35 15.96
C GLN A 340 -6.20 7.66 16.47
N ALA A 341 -5.37 8.56 17.00
CA ALA A 341 -5.83 9.87 17.45
C ALA A 341 -6.28 10.77 16.28
N SER A 342 -5.71 10.56 15.08
CA SER A 342 -5.95 11.41 13.92
C SER A 342 -7.14 11.00 13.07
N GLU A 343 -7.61 9.75 13.17
CA GLU A 343 -8.89 9.31 12.58
C GLU A 343 -10.10 10.15 13.04
N ALA A 344 -9.96 10.95 14.09
CA ALA A 344 -10.94 11.92 14.53
C ALA A 344 -11.05 13.16 13.62
N ASP A 345 -10.03 13.43 12.80
CA ASP A 345 -10.03 14.55 11.86
C ASP A 345 -10.53 14.08 10.48
N PRO A 346 -11.78 14.38 10.09
CA PRO A 346 -12.31 14.00 8.78
C PRO A 346 -11.56 14.68 7.61
N SER A 347 -10.69 15.67 7.85
CA SER A 347 -9.86 16.29 6.83
C SER A 347 -8.52 15.56 6.58
N ALA A 348 -8.22 14.54 7.40
CA ALA A 348 -6.97 13.76 7.34
C ALA A 348 -6.92 12.68 6.25
N TRP A 349 -8.01 12.43 5.53
CA TRP A 349 -8.13 11.27 4.63
C TRP A 349 -7.06 11.19 3.52
N ASN A 350 -6.41 12.31 3.18
CA ASN A 350 -5.32 12.38 2.18
C ASN A 350 -3.94 12.69 2.78
N ARG A 351 -3.79 12.61 4.11
CA ARG A 351 -2.52 12.86 4.80
C ARG A 351 -2.12 11.62 5.55
N GLN A 352 -0.87 11.20 5.38
CA GLN A 352 -0.32 10.16 6.24
C GLN A 352 0.19 10.80 7.52
N LEU A 353 -0.19 10.24 8.67
CA LEU A 353 0.35 10.66 9.93
C LEU A 353 1.43 9.68 10.38
N PHE A 354 2.64 10.20 10.52
CA PHE A 354 3.74 9.46 11.10
C PHE A 354 3.89 9.85 12.57
N GLY A 355 4.07 8.84 13.42
CA GLY A 355 4.37 9.03 14.83
C GLY A 355 5.79 8.60 15.13
N PHE A 356 6.56 9.50 15.73
CA PHE A 356 7.93 9.25 16.16
C PHE A 356 8.02 9.31 17.68
N MET A 357 8.79 8.39 18.28
CA MET A 357 9.10 8.51 19.69
C MET A 357 10.12 9.64 19.90
N ARG A 358 9.84 10.52 20.86
CA ARG A 358 10.77 11.55 21.34
C ARG A 358 11.37 11.08 22.67
N LEU A 359 12.40 11.79 23.12
CA LEU A 359 12.97 11.55 24.45
C LEU A 359 11.87 11.51 25.52
N PRO A 360 11.78 10.43 26.31
CA PRO A 360 10.79 10.32 27.38
C PRO A 360 10.83 11.51 28.33
N ILE A 361 9.66 11.94 28.78
CA ILE A 361 9.52 13.13 29.62
C ILE A 361 9.51 12.73 31.09
N PRO A 362 10.33 13.34 31.95
CA PRO A 362 10.32 13.06 33.38
C PRO A 362 8.98 13.47 34.00
N ILE A 363 8.42 12.61 34.85
CA ILE A 363 7.21 12.90 35.61
C ILE A 363 7.57 13.90 36.72
N PRO A 364 6.95 15.09 36.77
CA PRO A 364 7.21 16.07 37.82
C PRO A 364 6.87 15.49 39.20
N THR A 365 7.74 15.67 40.19
CA THR A 365 7.44 15.24 41.58
C THR A 365 6.65 16.29 42.36
N SER A 366 6.55 17.51 41.83
CA SER A 366 5.80 18.62 42.43
C SER A 366 5.28 19.57 41.36
N ILE A 367 4.17 20.24 41.66
CA ILE A 367 3.61 21.30 40.82
C ILE A 367 4.43 22.58 41.05
N PRO A 368 4.91 23.26 39.99
CA PRO A 368 5.60 24.54 40.15
C PRO A 368 4.69 25.57 40.84
N THR A 369 5.13 26.13 41.97
CA THR A 369 4.37 27.14 42.76
C THR A 369 4.65 28.59 42.36
N GLY A 370 5.40 28.81 41.27
CA GLY A 370 5.77 30.15 40.79
C GLY A 370 4.65 30.92 40.08
N PRO A 371 4.84 32.22 39.79
CA PRO A 371 3.88 33.03 39.03
C PRO A 371 3.59 32.48 37.62
N ASP A 372 4.48 31.64 37.08
CA ASP A 372 4.28 30.88 35.85
C ASP A 372 3.27 29.72 35.99
N GLY A 373 2.82 29.42 37.21
CA GLY A 373 1.85 28.37 37.55
C GLY A 373 0.40 28.68 37.16
N GLN A 374 0.10 29.85 36.59
CA GLN A 374 -1.24 30.21 36.09
C GLN A 374 -1.59 29.59 34.71
N GLY A 375 -1.03 28.43 34.35
CA GLY A 375 -1.19 27.79 33.04
C GLY A 375 -1.76 26.38 33.07
N ASN A 376 -1.94 25.79 31.88
CA ASN A 376 -2.15 24.35 31.70
C ASN A 376 -0.84 23.65 32.15
N VAL A 377 -0.85 23.12 33.38
CA VAL A 377 0.27 22.45 34.04
C VAL A 377 -0.12 21.00 34.26
N PHE A 378 0.76 20.08 33.89
CA PHE A 378 0.58 18.66 34.16
C PHE A 378 0.72 18.39 35.65
N ASP A 379 -0.33 17.85 36.26
CA ASP A 379 -0.32 17.40 37.65
C ASP A 379 -0.49 15.87 37.72
N PRO A 380 0.59 15.12 38.02
CA PRO A 380 0.51 13.66 38.11
C PRO A 380 -0.42 13.18 39.24
N ALA A 381 -0.71 14.01 40.25
CA ALA A 381 -1.63 13.64 41.33
C ALA A 381 -3.09 13.57 40.86
N THR A 382 -3.42 14.12 39.68
CA THR A 382 -4.77 14.00 39.08
C THR A 382 -5.01 12.63 38.45
N TYR A 383 -3.96 11.84 38.22
CA TYR A 383 -4.04 10.52 37.61
C TYR A 383 -3.99 9.43 38.67
N THR A 384 -5.02 8.60 38.69
CA THR A 384 -5.07 7.42 39.55
C THR A 384 -4.46 6.18 38.89
N HIS A 385 -4.27 6.21 37.56
CA HIS A 385 -3.81 5.07 36.76
C HIS A 385 -2.74 5.49 35.75
N TRP A 386 -1.87 4.54 35.43
CA TRP A 386 -0.75 4.68 34.50
C TRP A 386 -0.66 3.40 33.66
N VAL A 387 -0.35 3.53 32.38
CA VAL A 387 -0.33 2.39 31.45
C VAL A 387 1.07 2.15 30.94
N THR A 388 1.55 0.92 31.03
CA THR A 388 2.80 0.48 30.41
C THR A 388 2.47 -0.53 29.33
N VAL A 389 2.98 -0.35 28.12
CA VAL A 389 2.93 -1.39 27.10
C VAL A 389 3.93 -2.48 27.49
N VAL A 390 3.47 -3.71 27.69
CA VAL A 390 4.29 -4.86 28.04
C VAL A 390 4.24 -5.85 26.88
N GLY A 391 5.39 -6.31 26.38
CA GLY A 391 5.43 -7.23 25.24
C GLY A 391 5.73 -6.55 23.91
N ASP A 392 5.49 -7.32 22.84
CA ASP A 392 5.83 -6.93 21.47
C ASP A 392 4.81 -5.93 20.91
N THR A 393 5.32 -4.90 20.26
CA THR A 393 4.53 -3.86 19.59
C THR A 393 4.42 -4.10 18.09
N ASP A 394 5.08 -5.14 17.57
CA ASP A 394 5.08 -5.46 16.15
C ASP A 394 3.70 -5.95 15.68
N LYS A 395 3.20 -5.32 14.60
CA LYS A 395 2.04 -5.74 13.80
C LYS A 395 0.65 -5.52 14.42
N LEU A 396 0.51 -4.53 15.28
CA LEU A 396 -0.78 -4.21 15.89
C LEU A 396 -1.37 -2.97 15.21
N ASN A 397 -2.67 -3.02 14.91
CA ASN A 397 -3.35 -1.90 14.22
C ASN A 397 -3.92 -0.88 15.22
N SER A 398 -3.93 -1.23 16.51
CA SER A 398 -4.45 -0.39 17.58
C SER A 398 -3.62 -0.49 18.85
N VAL A 399 -3.56 0.59 19.65
CA VAL A 399 -2.88 0.56 20.95
C VAL A 399 -3.60 -0.39 21.92
N GLN A 400 -4.90 -0.60 21.74
CA GLN A 400 -5.70 -1.53 22.55
C GLN A 400 -5.43 -3.01 22.23
N GLU A 401 -4.90 -3.32 21.03
CA GLU A 401 -4.40 -4.66 20.69
C GLU A 401 -3.03 -4.94 21.32
N MET A 402 -2.33 -3.90 21.80
CA MET A 402 -1.07 -4.08 22.52
C MET A 402 -1.33 -4.71 23.87
N GLN A 403 -0.37 -5.49 24.34
CA GLN A 403 -0.46 -6.03 25.68
C GLN A 403 -0.16 -4.90 26.68
N LEU A 404 -1.20 -4.44 27.39
CA LEU A 404 -1.12 -3.31 28.33
C LEU A 404 -1.07 -3.81 29.77
N SER A 405 -0.21 -3.20 30.58
CA SER A 405 -0.19 -3.33 32.04
C SER A 405 -0.63 -2.01 32.66
N VAL A 406 -1.61 -2.05 33.55
CA VAL A 406 -2.15 -0.86 34.21
C VAL A 406 -1.71 -0.86 35.67
N SER A 407 -1.16 0.26 36.14
CA SER A 407 -0.72 0.46 37.52
C SER A 407 -1.42 1.65 38.16
N THR A 408 -1.65 1.60 39.47
CA THR A 408 -2.15 2.73 40.27
C THR A 408 -1.02 3.61 40.81
N THR A 409 0.24 3.24 40.56
CA THR A 409 1.41 4.05 40.90
C THR A 409 1.99 4.68 39.64
N PRO A 410 2.64 5.87 39.74
CA PRO A 410 3.37 6.45 38.63
C PRO A 410 4.37 5.48 38.00
N CYS A 411 4.76 5.79 36.77
CA CYS A 411 5.67 4.96 35.97
C CYS A 411 6.93 4.60 36.76
N GLN A 412 7.28 3.31 36.80
CA GLN A 412 8.45 2.81 37.54
C GLN A 412 9.76 3.46 37.06
N THR A 413 9.82 3.82 35.78
CA THR A 413 10.97 4.52 35.19
C THR A 413 11.07 5.98 35.64
N GLY A 414 9.97 6.58 36.12
CA GLY A 414 9.86 8.02 36.36
C GLY A 414 9.62 8.84 35.09
N TYR A 415 9.40 8.19 33.94
CA TYR A 415 9.21 8.86 32.65
C TYR A 415 7.91 8.42 31.96
N MET A 416 7.29 9.35 31.24
CA MET A 416 6.21 9.10 30.29
C MET A 416 6.75 9.09 28.86
N ILE A 417 6.07 8.37 27.96
CA ILE A 417 6.40 8.48 26.54
C ILE A 417 6.03 9.87 26.02
N ALA A 418 6.82 10.31 25.06
CA ALA A 418 6.59 11.52 24.30
C ALA A 418 6.55 11.15 22.83
N VAL A 419 5.53 11.61 22.11
CA VAL A 419 5.36 11.33 20.69
C VAL A 419 5.39 12.62 19.89
N TYR A 420 5.92 12.55 18.69
CA TYR A 420 5.88 13.61 17.69
C TYR A 420 5.06 13.10 16.52
N CYS A 421 3.88 13.67 16.33
CA CYS A 421 2.97 13.32 15.23
C CYS A 421 3.14 14.34 14.10
N VAL A 422 3.59 13.89 12.93
CA VAL A 422 3.78 14.75 11.75
C VAL A 422 2.93 14.27 10.58
N TRP A 423 2.18 15.20 10.03
CA TRP A 423 1.48 15.00 8.78
C TRP A 423 2.48 15.09 7.65
N VAL A 424 2.66 13.99 6.92
CA VAL A 424 3.39 13.98 5.67
C VAL A 424 2.34 14.05 4.57
N THR A 425 2.28 15.20 3.90
CA THR A 425 1.63 15.28 2.60
C THR A 425 2.56 14.63 1.60
N PRO A 426 2.17 13.54 0.93
CA PRO A 426 3.06 12.79 0.03
C PRO A 426 3.59 13.63 -1.14
N PHE A 427 3.00 14.80 -1.40
CA PHE A 427 3.44 15.74 -2.42
C PHE A 427 3.63 17.11 -1.78
N GLY A 428 4.90 17.49 -1.58
CA GLY A 428 5.27 18.73 -0.90
C GLY A 428 4.58 19.96 -1.48
N LYS A 429 3.86 20.66 -0.62
CA LYS A 429 3.65 22.11 -0.71
C LYS A 429 3.96 22.73 0.64
#